data_AF-A0A0J5Q4H7-F1
#
_entry.id   AF-A0A0J5Q4H7-F1
#
_cell.length_a   1.000
_cell.length_b   1.000
_cell.length_c   1.000
_cell.angle_alpha   90.00
_cell.angle_beta   90.00
_cell.angle_gamma   90.00
#
_symmetry.space_group_name_H-M   'P 1'
#
loop_
_entity.id
_entity.type
_entity.pdbx_description
1 polymer ?
#
loop_
_entity_poly.entity_id
_entity_poly.type
_entity_poly.pdbx_seq_one_letter_code
_entity_poly.pdbx_strand_id
1 'polypeptide(L)'
;MRKNLARNFIVDSNGSMDGQHRSRSRDWFAALLWRAFPADSEASLAYQAAPVLGVSERQVRNWLRCENDASLTYVTAVLVLAGFEALFETGGRAA
;
A
#
# COMPACT_ATOMS: atom_id res chain seq x y z
N MET A 1 -1.37 -19.56 17.59
CA MET A 1 -0.51 -20.28 16.62
C MET A 1 -0.45 -19.47 15.32
N ARG A 2 0.46 -18.49 15.23
CA ARG A 2 0.68 -17.67 14.01
C ARG A 2 1.75 -18.36 13.19
N LYS A 3 1.49 -18.68 11.93
CA LYS A 3 2.43 -18.91 10.82
C LYS A 3 1.60 -19.25 9.58
N ASN A 4 2.04 -18.76 8.41
CA ASN A 4 1.52 -19.04 7.05
C ASN A 4 0.65 -17.95 6.39
N LEU A 5 1.05 -16.68 6.47
CA LEU A 5 0.52 -15.64 5.56
C LEU A 5 1.66 -14.82 4.91
N ALA A 6 2.70 -15.50 4.45
CA ALA A 6 3.88 -14.85 3.85
C ALA A 6 4.36 -15.52 2.55
N ARG A 7 3.49 -16.27 1.85
CA ARG A 7 3.92 -17.05 0.66
C ARG A 7 3.26 -16.74 -0.68
N ASN A 8 2.26 -15.86 -0.75
CA ASN A 8 1.54 -15.64 -2.02
C ASN A 8 1.57 -14.22 -2.56
N PHE A 9 2.49 -13.36 -2.09
CA PHE A 9 2.61 -11.98 -2.57
C PHE A 9 3.71 -11.79 -3.62
N ILE A 10 3.96 -12.81 -4.45
CA ILE A 10 4.84 -12.71 -5.61
C ILE A 10 4.00 -13.06 -6.84
N VAL A 11 3.45 -12.00 -7.46
CA VAL A 11 3.13 -11.89 -8.90
C VAL A 11 2.47 -13.12 -9.53
N ASP A 12 1.14 -13.21 -9.45
CA ASP A 12 0.34 -13.96 -10.43
C ASP A 12 -0.01 -13.03 -11.60
N SER A 13 0.95 -12.89 -12.52
CA SER A 13 0.71 -12.36 -13.86
C SER A 13 0.10 -13.46 -14.74
N ASN A 14 -1.23 -13.63 -14.71
CA ASN A 14 -1.94 -14.40 -15.74
C ASN A 14 -3.37 -13.87 -15.93
N GLY A 15 -3.78 -13.70 -17.20
CA GLY A 15 -4.99 -12.98 -17.68
C GLY A 15 -6.33 -13.41 -17.06
N SER A 16 -7.44 -12.66 -17.13
CA SER A 16 -8.04 -11.99 -18.30
C SER A 16 -9.20 -11.06 -17.86
N MET A 17 -9.63 -10.17 -18.77
CA MET A 17 -10.88 -9.36 -18.76
C MET A 17 -10.96 -8.15 -17.80
N ASP A 18 -10.36 -7.05 -18.26
CA ASP A 18 -10.64 -5.61 -18.10
C ASP A 18 -11.43 -5.07 -16.89
N GLY A 19 -12.52 -5.70 -16.44
CA GLY A 19 -13.21 -5.32 -15.21
C GLY A 19 -12.55 -5.86 -13.92
N GLN A 20 -11.95 -7.04 -13.98
CA GLN A 20 -11.36 -7.73 -12.83
C GLN A 20 -9.96 -7.20 -12.47
N HIS A 21 -9.20 -6.76 -13.47
CA HIS A 21 -7.86 -6.17 -13.31
C HIS A 21 -7.87 -4.86 -12.53
N ARG A 22 -8.95 -4.08 -12.69
CA ARG A 22 -9.12 -2.80 -12.00
C ARG A 22 -9.33 -3.00 -10.50
N SER A 23 -10.18 -3.95 -10.12
CA SER A 23 -10.36 -4.33 -8.70
C SER A 23 -9.07 -4.89 -8.10
N ARG A 24 -8.38 -5.78 -8.82
CA ARG A 24 -7.15 -6.42 -8.33
C ARG A 24 -6.00 -5.42 -8.09
N SER A 25 -5.88 -4.39 -8.94
CA SER A 25 -4.88 -3.33 -8.80
C SER A 25 -5.16 -2.43 -7.58
N ARG A 26 -6.44 -2.15 -7.31
CA ARG A 26 -6.86 -1.34 -6.16
C ARG A 26 -6.72 -2.10 -4.84
N ASP A 27 -7.10 -3.38 -4.82
CA ASP A 27 -6.92 -4.26 -3.67
C ASP A 27 -5.44 -4.38 -3.31
N TRP A 28 -4.57 -4.52 -4.33
CA TRP A 28 -3.13 -4.53 -4.16
C TRP A 28 -2.60 -3.21 -3.59
N PHE A 29 -3.08 -2.07 -4.11
CA PHE A 29 -2.66 -0.76 -3.61
C PHE A 29 -3.14 -0.50 -2.18
N ALA A 30 -4.35 -0.91 -1.82
CA ALA A 30 -4.85 -0.85 -0.46
C ALA A 30 -3.97 -1.70 0.48
N ALA A 31 -3.60 -2.92 0.08
CA ALA A 31 -2.67 -3.75 0.84
C ALA A 31 -1.29 -3.10 1.00
N LEU A 32 -0.80 -2.39 -0.03
CA LEU A 32 0.44 -1.63 0.01
C LEU A 32 0.37 -0.46 1.01
N LEU A 33 -0.75 0.26 1.08
CA LEU A 33 -0.98 1.32 2.05
C LEU A 33 -0.95 0.79 3.49
N TRP A 34 -1.61 -0.34 3.75
CA TRP A 34 -1.56 -1.01 5.07
C TRP A 34 -0.15 -1.46 5.46
N ARG A 35 0.70 -1.77 4.46
CA ARG A 35 2.10 -2.12 4.68
C ARG A 35 2.96 -0.89 5.01
N ALA A 36 2.75 0.22 4.29
CA ALA A 36 3.51 1.46 4.48
C ALA A 36 3.13 2.20 5.77
N PHE A 37 1.87 2.10 6.20
CA PHE A 37 1.32 2.81 7.35
C PHE A 37 0.60 1.82 8.28
N PRO A 38 1.33 1.17 9.20
CA PRO A 38 0.72 0.26 10.16
C PRO A 38 -0.25 1.02 11.07
N ALA A 39 -1.54 0.68 10.99
CA ALA A 39 -2.60 1.29 11.78
C ALA A 39 -3.62 0.24 12.23
N ASP A 40 -4.41 0.56 13.25
CA ASP A 40 -5.46 -0.35 13.76
C ASP A 40 -6.82 -0.18 13.05
N SER A 41 -6.99 0.90 12.26
CA SER A 41 -8.26 1.19 11.58
C SER A 41 -8.07 2.00 10.29
N GLU A 42 -9.05 1.93 9.38
CA GLU A 42 -9.08 2.70 8.12
C GLU A 42 -8.95 4.21 8.37
N ALA A 43 -9.62 4.71 9.42
CA ALA A 43 -9.60 6.12 9.79
C ALA A 43 -8.22 6.54 10.31
N SER A 44 -7.61 5.70 11.15
CA SER A 44 -6.24 5.93 11.65
C SER A 44 -5.21 5.89 10.52
N LEU A 45 -5.34 4.96 9.56
CA LEU A 45 -4.47 4.91 8.39
C LEU A 45 -4.61 6.19 7.55
N ALA A 46 -5.83 6.60 7.25
CA ALA A 46 -6.10 7.78 6.45
C ALA A 46 -5.54 9.05 7.09
N TYR A 47 -5.70 9.20 8.40
CA TYR A 47 -5.16 10.31 9.18
C TYR A 47 -3.62 10.38 9.11
N GLN A 48 -2.93 9.23 9.16
CA GLN A 48 -1.47 9.16 9.09
C GLN A 48 -0.94 9.35 7.65
N ALA A 49 -1.56 8.71 6.67
CA ALA A 49 -1.09 8.71 5.29
C ALA A 49 -1.40 10.03 4.55
N ALA A 50 -2.51 10.70 4.88
CA ALA A 50 -2.91 11.97 4.26
C ALA A 50 -1.81 13.06 4.27
N PRO A 51 -1.23 13.43 5.43
CA PRO A 51 -0.16 14.44 5.45
C PRO A 51 1.13 13.98 4.77
N VAL A 52 1.45 12.68 4.81
CA VAL A 52 2.66 12.12 4.19
C VAL A 52 2.57 12.12 2.67
N LEU A 53 1.38 11.82 2.13
CA LEU A 53 1.11 11.78 0.70
C LEU A 53 0.65 13.12 0.13
N GLY A 54 0.41 14.14 0.98
CA GLY A 54 -0.07 15.45 0.57
C GLY A 54 -1.49 15.43 -0.01
N VAL A 55 -2.33 14.50 0.45
CA VAL A 55 -3.72 14.32 -0.03
C VAL A 55 -4.71 14.39 1.12
N SER A 56 -6.01 14.50 0.81
CA SER A 56 -7.05 14.46 1.84
C SER A 56 -7.27 13.05 2.39
N GLU A 57 -7.65 12.94 3.67
CA GLU A 57 -8.03 11.65 4.29
C GLU A 57 -9.16 10.94 3.54
N ARG A 58 -10.08 11.71 2.95
CA ARG A 58 -11.16 11.18 2.10
C ARG A 58 -10.58 10.45 0.89
N GLN A 59 -9.56 11.03 0.25
CA GLN A 59 -8.92 10.42 -0.91
C GLN A 59 -8.23 9.10 -0.55
N VAL A 60 -7.57 9.05 0.62
CA VAL A 60 -6.96 7.81 1.13
C VAL A 60 -8.03 6.75 1.41
N ARG A 61 -9.14 7.11 2.07
CA ARG A 61 -10.26 6.18 2.31
C ARG A 61 -10.87 5.65 1.01
N ASN A 62 -11.02 6.50 0.00
CA ASN A 62 -11.52 6.09 -1.30
C ASN A 62 -10.58 5.07 -1.98
N TRP A 63 -9.26 5.19 -1.78
CA TRP A 63 -8.30 4.18 -2.25
C TRP A 63 -8.41 2.88 -1.45
N LEU A 64 -8.56 2.95 -0.13
CA LEU A 64 -8.74 1.76 0.73
C LEU A 64 -10.03 0.99 0.43
N ARG A 65 -11.08 1.71 0.01
CA ARG A 65 -12.37 1.13 -0.40
C ARG A 65 -12.43 0.71 -1.86
N CYS A 66 -11.31 0.84 -2.59
CA CYS A 66 -11.22 0.54 -4.02
C CYS A 66 -12.23 1.32 -4.89
N GLU A 67 -12.70 2.48 -4.41
CA GLU A 67 -13.63 3.35 -5.11
C GLU A 67 -12.93 4.15 -6.22
N ASN A 68 -11.64 4.49 -6.01
CA ASN A 68 -10.87 5.27 -6.96
C ASN A 68 -9.47 4.67 -7.22
N ASP A 69 -8.96 4.87 -8.43
CA ASP A 69 -7.59 4.52 -8.79
C ASP A 69 -6.62 5.59 -8.22
N ALA A 70 -5.50 5.14 -7.64
CA ALA A 70 -4.40 6.04 -7.32
C ALA A 70 -3.57 6.32 -8.57
N SER A 71 -3.11 7.55 -8.75
CA SER A 71 -2.19 7.86 -9.83
C SER A 71 -0.83 7.16 -9.60
N LEU A 72 -0.10 6.89 -10.68
CA LEU A 72 1.21 6.23 -10.62
C LEU A 72 2.21 6.96 -9.70
N THR A 73 2.07 8.28 -9.55
CA THR A 73 2.86 9.10 -8.62
C THR A 73 2.65 8.66 -7.17
N TYR A 74 1.40 8.48 -6.75
CA TYR A 74 1.08 8.02 -5.38
C TYR A 74 1.44 6.56 -5.18
N VAL A 75 1.25 5.71 -6.20
CA VAL A 75 1.71 4.31 -6.16
C VAL A 75 3.22 4.24 -5.93
N THR A 76 4.00 5.04 -6.66
CA THR A 76 5.46 5.12 -6.49
C THR A 76 5.84 5.65 -5.10
N ALA A 77 5.17 6.70 -4.61
CA ALA A 77 5.44 7.26 -3.28
C ALA A 77 5.18 6.23 -2.17
N VAL A 78 4.05 5.51 -2.21
CA VAL A 78 3.74 4.47 -1.23
C VAL A 78 4.67 3.27 -1.39
N LEU A 79 5.11 2.92 -2.60
CA LEU A 79 6.13 1.87 -2.82
C LEU A 79 7.47 2.24 -2.20
N VAL A 80 7.91 3.49 -2.33
CA VAL A 80 9.13 3.98 -1.70
C VAL A 80 8.99 3.91 -0.17
N LEU A 81 7.85 4.30 0.38
CA LEU A 81 7.58 4.24 1.83
C LEU A 81 7.47 2.80 2.36
N ALA A 82 6.74 1.92 1.66
CA ALA A 82 6.63 0.49 1.98
C ALA A 82 7.97 -0.25 1.82
N GLY A 83 8.80 0.20 0.87
CA GLY A 83 10.15 -0.29 0.65
C GLY A 83 11.21 0.36 1.54
N PHE A 84 10.88 1.42 2.28
CA PHE A 84 11.80 2.13 3.15
C PHE A 84 12.21 1.29 4.38
N GLU A 85 11.39 0.33 4.81
CA GLU A 85 11.83 -0.68 5.80
C GLU A 85 13.01 -1.53 5.29
N ALA A 86 13.16 -1.75 3.98
CA ALA A 86 14.30 -2.48 3.41
C ALA A 86 15.57 -1.62 3.26
N LEU A 87 15.45 -0.28 3.27
CA LEU A 87 16.61 0.62 3.21
C LEU A 87 17.13 1.00 4.61
N PHE A 88 16.30 0.93 5.65
CA PHE A 88 16.69 1.26 7.03
C PHE A 88 17.53 0.19 7.73
N GLU A 89 17.63 -1.04 7.19
CA GLU A 89 18.54 -2.07 7.72
C GLU A 89 19.98 -1.95 7.20
N THR A 90 20.27 -1.14 6.18
CA THR A 90 21.64 -1.02 5.59
C THR A 90 22.31 0.34 5.85
N GLY A 91 21.59 1.34 6.39
CA GLY A 91 22.11 2.71 6.60
C GLY A 91 22.56 3.05 8.02
N GLY A 92 22.58 2.10 8.95
CA GLY A 92 22.78 2.35 10.38
C GLY A 92 23.92 1.55 11.02
N ARG A 93 25.16 1.68 10.53
CA ARG A 93 26.37 1.40 11.32
C ARG A 93 27.39 2.51 11.12
N ALA A 94 27.21 3.59 11.87
CA ALA A 94 28.31 4.39 12.37
C ALA A 94 28.44 4.10 13.87
N ALA A 95 29.39 3.24 14.23
CA ALA A 95 30.06 3.13 15.53
C ALA A 95 31.16 2.07 15.43
#